data_AF-A0A2W4J6E5-F1
#
_entry.id   AF-A0A2W4J6E5-F1
#
_cell.length_a   1.000
_cell.length_b   1.000
_cell.length_c   1.000
_cell.angle_alpha   90.00
_cell.angle_beta   90.00
_cell.angle_gamma   90.00
#
_symmetry.space_group_name_H-M   'P 1'
#
loop_
_entity.id
_entity.type
_entity.pdbx_description
1 polymer ?
#
loop_
_entity_poly.entity_id
_entity_poly.type
_entity_poly.pdbx_seq_one_letter_code
_entity_poly.pdbx_strand_id
1 'polypeptide(L)' 'MVRTPRPEKLSAKIEALRRRHAEYEEQLRAFAKRNFLTEEEQAEVRRLKRLKLYAKDEIERYLRIGNA' A
#
# COMPACT_ATOMS: atom_id res chain seq x y z
N MET A 1 -18.16 23.57 4.72
CA MET A 1 -16.88 23.61 5.48
C MET A 1 -16.14 22.31 5.24
N VAL A 2 -15.08 22.32 4.44
CA VAL A 2 -14.22 21.14 4.26
C VAL A 2 -13.37 21.04 5.53
N ARG A 3 -13.62 20.04 6.37
CA ARG A 3 -12.76 19.75 7.52
C ARG A 3 -11.46 19.16 6.96
N THR A 4 -10.48 20.00 6.65
CA THR A 4 -9.13 19.54 6.33
C THR A 4 -8.63 18.74 7.55
N PRO A 5 -8.28 17.46 7.37
CA PRO A 5 -7.73 16.67 8.47
C PRO A 5 -6.43 17.33 8.96
N ARG A 6 -6.24 17.41 10.28
CA ARG A 6 -5.01 17.97 10.86
C ARG A 6 -3.77 17.29 10.25
N PRO A 7 -2.69 18.05 9.96
CA PRO A 7 -1.49 17.54 9.32
C PRO A 7 -0.86 16.36 10.08
N GLU A 8 -0.95 16.34 11.41
CA GLU A 8 -0.50 15.23 12.26
C GLU A 8 -1.23 13.92 11.98
N LYS A 9 -2.55 13.98 11.75
CA LYS A 9 -3.36 12.80 11.39
C LYS A 9 -3.06 12.32 9.98
N LEU A 10 -2.73 13.24 9.06
CA LEU A 10 -2.34 12.92 7.70
C LEU A 10 -1.00 12.16 7.68
N SER A 11 -0.01 12.67 8.41
CA SER A 11 1.30 12.05 8.56
C SER A 11 1.21 10.64 9.12
N ALA A 12 0.44 10.44 10.20
CA ALA A 12 0.19 9.12 10.77
C ALA A 12 -0.49 8.15 9.78
N LYS A 13 -1.41 8.66 8.94
CA LYS A 13 -2.10 7.86 7.92
C LYS A 13 -1.15 7.44 6.80
N ILE A 14 -0.30 8.35 6.34
CA ILE A 14 0.73 8.09 5.32
C ILE A 14 1.74 7.04 5.84
N GLU A 15 2.21 7.20 7.08
CA GLU A 15 3.08 6.23 7.75
C GLU A 15 2.46 4.83 7.79
N ALA A 16 1.18 4.73 8.17
CA ALA A 16 0.47 3.45 8.19
C ALA A 16 0.34 2.82 6.79
N LEU A 17 0.07 3.62 5.75
CA LEU A 17 0.01 3.14 4.37
C LEU A 17 1.39 2.69 3.86
N ARG A 18 2.45 3.39 4.24
CA ARG A 18 3.84 3.01 3.90
C ARG A 18 4.21 1.66 4.52
N ARG A 19 3.87 1.43 5.79
CA ARG A 19 4.07 0.14 6.45
C ARG A 19 3.35 -0.99 5.70
N ARG A 20 2.06 -0.81 5.40
CA ARG A 20 1.29 -1.80 4.62
C ARG A 20 1.90 -2.06 3.24
N HIS A 21 2.32 -1.02 2.54
CA HIS A 21 2.98 -1.15 1.25
C HIS A 21 4.28 -1.97 1.36
N ALA A 22 5.09 -1.73 2.39
CA ALA A 22 6.30 -2.49 2.65
C ALA A 22 5.99 -3.96 3.00
N GLU A 23 4.98 -4.23 3.82
CA GLU A 23 4.52 -5.59 4.15
C GLU A 23 4.07 -6.35 2.90
N TYR A 24 3.28 -5.73 2.02
CA TYR A 24 2.88 -6.35 0.76
C TYR A 24 4.07 -6.62 -0.17
N GLU A 25 5.07 -5.74 -0.17
CA GLU A 25 6.28 -5.94 -0.94
C GLU A 25 7.11 -7.11 -0.40
N GLU A 26 7.22 -7.26 0.92
CA GLU A 26 7.92 -8.39 1.53
C GLU A 26 7.23 -9.72 1.20
N GLN A 27 5.91 -9.78 1.29
CA GLN A 27 5.14 -10.97 0.91
C GLN A 27 5.33 -11.32 -0.57
N LEU A 28 5.31 -10.31 -1.46
CA LEU A 28 5.59 -10.52 -2.88
C LEU A 28 7.02 -11.02 -3.12
N ARG A 29 8.02 -10.53 -2.36
CA ARG A 29 9.40 -11.03 -2.43
C ARG A 29 9.49 -12.48 -1.96
N ALA A 30 8.71 -12.89 -0.95
CA ALA A 30 8.66 -14.28 -0.51
C ALA A 30 8.11 -15.20 -1.61
N PHE A 31 7.03 -14.81 -2.28
CA PHE A 31 6.50 -15.55 -3.44
C PHE A 31 7.48 -15.56 -4.62
N ALA A 32 8.20 -14.46 -4.88
CA ALA A 32 9.17 -14.37 -5.98
C ALA A 32 10.39 -15.29 -5.81
N LYS A 33 10.71 -15.72 -4.58
CA LYS A 33 11.77 -16.70 -4.32
C LYS A 33 11.38 -18.14 -4.67
N ARG A 34 10.09 -18.40 -4.94
CA ARG A 34 9.58 -19.73 -5.25
C ARG A 34 9.65 -19.98 -6.74
N ASN A 35 10.16 -21.14 -7.14
CA ASN A 35 10.29 -21.52 -8.55
C ASN A 35 8.93 -21.73 -9.23
N PHE A 36 7.93 -22.19 -8.47
CA PHE A 36 6.58 -22.41 -8.95
C PHE A 36 5.58 -21.98 -7.89
N LEU A 37 4.46 -21.43 -8.35
CA LEU A 37 3.34 -20.99 -7.53
C LEU A 37 2.09 -21.76 -7.94
N THR A 38 1.34 -22.25 -6.96
CA THR A 38 0.00 -22.83 -7.19
C THR A 38 -0.97 -21.76 -7.70
N GLU A 39 -2.13 -22.17 -8.23
CA GLU A 39 -3.14 -21.21 -8.70
C GLU A 39 -3.63 -20.28 -7.59
N GLU A 40 -3.78 -20.80 -6.36
CA GLU A 40 -4.14 -20.01 -5.18
C GLU A 40 -3.06 -18.99 -4.84
N GLU A 41 -1.78 -19.39 -4.90
CA GLU A 41 -0.66 -18.49 -4.65
C GLU A 41 -0.52 -17.42 -5.73
N GLN A 42 -0.79 -17.77 -6.98
CA GLN A 42 -0.85 -16.78 -8.07
C GLN A 42 -2.00 -15.80 -7.87
N ALA A 43 -3.15 -16.26 -7.39
CA ALA A 43 -4.28 -15.40 -7.05
C ALA A 43 -3.93 -14.45 -5.90
N GLU A 44 -3.22 -14.93 -4.89
CA GLU A 44 -2.74 -14.12 -3.78
C GLU A 44 -1.68 -13.11 -4.24
N VAL A 45 -0.73 -13.50 -5.10
CA VAL A 45 0.22 -12.55 -5.72
C VAL A 45 -0.50 -11.45 -6.48
N ARG A 46 -1.54 -11.78 -7.26
CA ARG A 46 -2.36 -10.77 -7.96
C ARG A 46 -3.07 -9.84 -6.97
N ARG A 47 -3.60 -10.39 -5.87
CA ARG A 47 -4.23 -9.61 -4.80
C ARG A 47 -3.23 -8.67 -4.12
N LEU A 48 -2.06 -9.15 -3.72
CA LEU A 48 -1.01 -8.37 -3.08
C LEU A 48 -0.51 -7.23 -3.98
N LYS A 49 -0.34 -7.48 -5.28
CA LYS A 49 0.01 -6.43 -6.25
C LYS A 49 -1.04 -5.31 -6.29
N ARG A 50 -2.34 -5.66 -6.29
CA ARG A 50 -3.44 -4.67 -6.24
C ARG A 50 -3.43 -3.89 -4.94
N LEU A 51 -3.26 -4.55 -3.80
CA LEU A 51 -3.20 -3.89 -2.49
C LEU A 51 -2.01 -2.94 -2.38
N LYS A 52 -0.85 -3.33 -2.90
CA LYS A 52 0.35 -2.48 -2.99
C LYS A 52 0.07 -1.22 -3.82
N LEU A 53 -0.53 -1.38 -5.00
CA LEU A 53 -0.90 -0.26 -5.87
C LEU A 53 -1.87 0.69 -5.16
N TYR A 54 -2.93 0.16 -4.55
CA TYR A 54 -3.90 0.95 -3.81
C TYR A 54 -3.26 1.75 -2.65
N ALA A 55 -2.37 1.12 -1.87
CA ALA A 55 -1.66 1.80 -0.80
C ALA A 55 -0.79 2.95 -1.32
N LYS A 56 -0.13 2.76 -2.47
CA LYS A 56 0.65 3.82 -3.15
C LYS A 56 -0.27 4.97 -3.60
N ASP A 57 -1.38 4.67 -4.25
CA ASP A 57 -2.31 5.68 -4.77
C ASP A 57 -2.93 6.51 -3.62
N GLU A 58 -3.25 5.89 -2.49
CA GLU A 58 -3.73 6.60 -1.31
C GLU A 58 -2.65 7.48 -0.67
N ILE A 59 -1.38 7.03 -0.62
CA ILE A 59 -0.25 7.87 -0.18
C ILE A 59 -0.14 9.11 -1.07
N GLU A 60 -0.12 8.93 -2.40
CA GLU A 60 -0.04 10.02 -3.36
C GLU A 60 -1.21 11.00 -3.20
N ARG A 61 -2.42 10.49 -2.98
CA ARG A 61 -3.61 11.30 -2.71
C ARG A 61 -3.46 12.14 -1.44
N TYR A 62 -3.01 11.54 -0.34
CA TYR A 62 -2.78 12.27 0.91
C TYR A 62 -1.65 13.30 0.76
N LEU A 63 -0.57 12.98 0.05
CA LEU A 63 0.51 13.93 -0.23
C LEU A 63 0.02 15.12 -1.05
N ARG A 64 -0.83 14.91 -2.06
CA ARG A 64 -1.45 16.00 -2.82
C ARG A 64 -2.36 16.88 -1.96
N ILE A 65 -3.16 16.27 -1.07
CA ILE A 65 -4.04 17.01 -0.15
C ILE A 65 -3.22 17.82 0.87
N GLY A 66 -2.08 17.30 1.34
CA GLY A 66 -1.22 18.01 2.28
C GLY A 66 -0.37 19.13 1.66
N ASN A 67 -0.18 19.10 0.33
CA ASN A 67 0.53 20.13 -0.45
C ASN A 67 -0.41 21.18 -1.06
N ALA A 68 -1.73 21.06 -0.88
CA ALA A 68 -2.76 21.96 -1.40
C ALA A 68 -3.36 22.81 -0.26
#